data_AF-G1RLD0-F1
#
_entry.id   AF-G1RLD0-F1
#
_cell.length_a   1.000
_cell.length_b   1.000
_cell.length_c   1.000
_cell.angle_alpha   90.00
_cell.angle_beta   90.00
_cell.angle_gamma   90.00
#
_symmetry.space_group_name_H-M   'P 1'
#
loop_
_entity.id
_entity.type
_entity.pdbx_description
1 polymer ?
#
loop_
_entity_poly.entity_id
_entity_poly.type
_entity_poly.pdbx_seq_one_letter_code
_entity_poly.pdbx_strand_id
1 'polypeptide(L)'
;MGSNSSRIGDLPKNEYLKKLSGTESISENDPFWNQLLSFSFPAPTSSTELKLLEEATISVCRSLAGLWTVFTLGGVGSKAAASPELSSPLANQSLLLLLVLANLTDASDAPNPYRQAIMSFKNTQDSSPFPSSIPHAFQINFNSLYTALCEQQTSDQATLLLYTLLHQNSNIRTYMLARTDMENLVLPILEILYHVEERNSHHVYMALIILLILTEDDGFNRSIHEVILKNITWYSERVLTEISLGSLLILVVIRTIQYNMTRTRDKYLHTNCLAALANMSAQFRSLHQYAAQRIIKFPELKFKYVEEEQPEEFFIPYVWSLVYNSAVGLYWNPQDIQLFTMDSD
;
A
#
# COMPACT_ATOMS: atom_id res chain seq x y z
N MET A 1 -21.80 20.58 30.13
CA MET A 1 -21.85 21.18 28.78
C MET A 1 -21.02 20.29 27.89
N GLY A 2 -21.66 19.51 27.01
CA GLY A 2 -20.99 18.52 26.16
C GLY A 2 -20.31 19.21 24.99
N SER A 3 -18.98 19.17 24.95
CA SER A 3 -18.13 19.72 23.89
C SER A 3 -17.93 18.74 22.72
N ASN A 4 -18.72 17.66 22.66
CA ASN A 4 -18.53 16.60 21.68
C ASN A 4 -19.28 16.99 20.41
N SER A 5 -18.59 17.66 19.49
CA SER A 5 -19.10 17.96 18.14
C SER A 5 -19.71 16.70 17.56
N SER A 6 -21.04 16.71 17.37
CA SER A 6 -21.80 15.59 16.80
C SER A 6 -22.14 15.83 15.33
N ARG A 7 -21.68 16.96 14.77
CA ARG A 7 -21.94 17.40 13.40
C ARG A 7 -20.64 17.73 12.69
N ILE A 8 -20.56 17.31 11.43
CA ILE A 8 -19.37 17.49 10.58
C ILE A 8 -18.99 18.98 10.48
N GLY A 9 -19.97 19.88 10.40
CA GLY A 9 -19.73 21.32 10.31
C GLY A 9 -19.05 21.97 11.52
N ASP A 10 -19.01 21.29 12.67
CA ASP A 10 -18.40 21.81 13.90
C ASP A 10 -16.92 21.39 14.04
N LEU A 11 -16.45 20.44 13.23
CA LEU A 11 -15.07 19.92 13.22
C LEU A 11 -14.00 21.01 13.06
N PRO A 12 -14.13 22.04 12.19
CA PRO A 12 -13.12 23.08 12.06
C PRO A 12 -12.95 23.93 13.33
N LYS A 13 -13.95 23.93 14.21
CA LYS A 13 -13.97 24.74 15.45
C LYS A 13 -13.64 23.92 16.69
N ASN A 14 -13.50 22.60 16.57
CA ASN A 14 -13.25 21.71 17.68
C ASN A 14 -11.87 21.99 18.31
N GLU A 15 -11.86 22.39 19.58
CA GLU A 15 -10.64 22.75 20.30
C GLU A 15 -9.70 21.56 20.52
N TYR A 16 -10.25 20.35 20.68
CA TYR A 16 -9.43 19.14 20.82
C TYR A 16 -8.73 18.77 19.52
N LEU A 17 -9.41 18.90 18.39
CA LEU A 17 -8.78 18.68 17.07
C LEU A 17 -7.69 19.72 16.79
N LYS A 18 -7.91 20.98 17.20
CA LYS A 18 -6.88 22.03 17.09
C LYS A 18 -5.70 21.80 18.00
N LYS A 19 -5.93 21.36 19.24
CA LYS A 19 -4.87 20.99 20.19
C LYS A 19 -4.09 19.76 19.68
N LEU A 20 -4.77 18.77 19.11
CA LEU A 20 -4.14 17.60 18.47
C LEU A 20 -3.25 18.01 17.29
N SER A 21 -3.74 18.92 16.45
CA SER A 21 -3.00 19.44 15.29
C SER A 21 -1.99 20.55 15.64
N GLY A 22 -1.80 20.81 16.93
CA GLY A 22 -0.92 21.87 17.44
C GLY A 22 0.54 21.43 17.48
N THR A 23 1.43 22.39 17.75
CA THR A 23 2.87 22.15 17.87
C THR A 23 3.30 21.74 19.28
N GLU A 24 2.38 21.74 20.24
CA GLU A 24 2.64 21.39 21.65
C GLU A 24 2.46 19.89 21.86
N SER A 25 3.43 19.26 22.54
CA SER A 25 3.31 17.85 22.89
C SER A 25 2.20 17.65 23.93
N ILE A 26 1.41 16.61 23.74
CA ILE A 26 0.35 16.22 24.67
C ILE A 26 0.86 15.03 25.47
N SER A 27 0.85 15.15 26.80
CA SER A 27 1.29 14.07 27.69
C SER A 27 0.39 12.84 27.55
N GLU A 28 0.97 11.64 27.65
CA GLU A 28 0.23 10.37 27.62
C GLU A 28 -0.87 10.31 28.69
N ASN A 29 -0.66 10.95 29.84
CA ASN A 29 -1.61 10.98 30.96
C ASN A 29 -2.57 12.19 30.92
N ASP A 30 -2.55 13.00 29.86
CA ASP A 30 -3.42 14.18 29.74
C ASP A 30 -4.90 13.74 29.60
N PRO A 31 -5.83 14.25 30.44
CA PRO A 31 -7.28 14.00 30.30
C PRO A 31 -7.85 14.35 28.93
N PHE A 32 -7.12 15.14 28.13
CA PHE A 32 -7.35 15.38 26.71
C PHE A 32 -7.73 14.10 25.94
N TRP A 33 -7.03 12.98 26.14
CA TRP A 33 -7.26 11.76 25.36
C TRP A 33 -8.67 11.19 25.57
N ASN A 34 -9.18 11.26 26.81
CA ASN A 34 -10.53 10.82 27.14
C ASN A 34 -11.60 11.67 26.43
N GLN A 35 -11.34 12.97 26.28
CA GLN A 35 -12.28 13.89 25.64
C GLN A 35 -12.17 13.84 24.11
N LEU A 36 -10.95 13.74 23.57
CA LEU A 36 -10.70 13.60 22.14
C LEU A 36 -11.41 12.36 21.58
N LEU A 37 -11.34 11.21 22.27
CA LEU A 37 -11.94 9.96 21.82
C LEU A 37 -13.45 9.86 22.11
N SER A 38 -14.03 10.83 22.81
CA SER A 38 -15.45 10.82 23.19
C SER A 38 -16.40 11.34 22.09
N PHE A 39 -16.11 11.08 20.82
CA PHE A 39 -16.99 11.47 19.71
C PHE A 39 -17.90 10.34 19.26
N SER A 40 -19.07 10.72 18.74
CA SER A 40 -20.03 9.84 18.09
C SER A 40 -20.27 10.38 16.69
N PHE A 41 -19.46 9.95 15.72
CA PHE A 41 -19.67 10.25 14.31
C PHE A 41 -20.14 8.98 13.59
N PRO A 42 -21.31 9.01 12.92
CA PRO A 42 -21.63 7.97 11.96
C PRO A 42 -20.66 8.09 10.78
N ALA A 43 -20.13 6.94 10.31
CA ALA A 43 -19.30 6.92 9.12
C ALA A 43 -20.10 7.50 7.93
N PRO A 44 -19.51 8.38 7.10
CA PRO A 44 -20.19 8.93 5.94
C PRO A 44 -20.64 7.81 5.00
N THR A 45 -21.91 7.83 4.60
CA THR A 45 -22.54 6.77 3.77
C THR A 45 -22.80 7.23 2.33
N SER A 46 -22.57 8.51 2.04
CA SER A 46 -22.75 9.09 0.71
C SER A 46 -21.54 9.91 0.26
N SER A 47 -21.36 10.04 -1.06
CA SER A 47 -20.30 10.88 -1.64
C SER A 47 -20.41 12.35 -1.19
N THR A 48 -21.63 12.85 -1.00
CA THR A 48 -21.87 14.22 -0.50
C THR A 48 -21.41 14.39 0.94
N GLU A 49 -21.70 13.43 1.82
CA GLU A 49 -21.20 13.44 3.22
C GLU A 49 -19.68 13.32 3.28
N LEU A 50 -19.08 12.50 2.40
CA LEU A 50 -17.64 12.35 2.30
C LEU A 50 -16.97 13.68 1.95
N LYS A 51 -17.51 14.41 0.95
CA LYS A 51 -17.04 15.75 0.57
C LYS A 51 -17.18 16.77 1.69
N LEU A 52 -18.31 16.76 2.40
CA LEU A 52 -18.51 17.65 3.55
C LEU A 52 -17.51 17.38 4.67
N LEU A 53 -17.21 16.10 4.95
CA LEU A 53 -16.21 15.71 5.92
C LEU A 53 -14.81 16.18 5.52
N GLU A 54 -14.47 15.97 4.25
CA GLU A 54 -13.22 16.46 3.67
C GLU A 54 -13.09 17.98 3.84
N GLU A 55 -14.06 18.75 3.36
CA GLU A 55 -14.09 20.21 3.49
C GLU A 55 -13.95 20.68 4.95
N ALA A 56 -14.66 20.03 5.87
CA ALA A 56 -14.65 20.38 7.29
C ALA A 56 -13.33 20.04 8.00
N THR A 57 -12.59 19.05 7.53
CA THR A 57 -11.35 18.58 8.17
C THR A 57 -10.09 19.12 7.51
N ILE A 58 -10.16 19.64 6.28
CA ILE A 58 -9.02 20.20 5.53
C ILE A 58 -8.14 21.11 6.40
N SER A 59 -8.72 22.02 7.19
CA SER A 59 -7.94 22.94 8.02
C SER A 59 -7.13 22.21 9.10
N VAL A 60 -7.77 21.27 9.80
CA VAL A 60 -7.13 20.46 10.85
C VAL A 60 -6.08 19.52 10.24
N CYS A 61 -6.39 18.90 9.11
CA CYS A 61 -5.46 18.03 8.39
C CYS A 61 -4.27 18.79 7.82
N ARG A 62 -4.45 20.04 7.37
CA ARG A 62 -3.32 20.91 6.97
C ARG A 62 -2.43 21.26 8.17
N SER A 63 -3.01 21.48 9.34
CA SER A 63 -2.26 21.74 10.57
C SER A 63 -1.50 20.49 11.03
N LEU A 64 -2.12 19.30 10.98
CA LEU A 64 -1.44 18.03 11.25
C LEU A 64 -0.34 17.74 10.23
N ALA A 65 -0.58 17.95 8.93
CA ALA A 65 0.32 17.48 7.88
C ALA A 65 1.37 18.50 7.43
N GLY A 66 1.33 19.75 7.94
CA GLY A 66 2.25 20.85 7.61
C GLY A 66 2.38 21.21 6.15
N LEU A 67 2.00 22.44 5.80
CA LEU A 67 2.46 23.15 4.60
C LEU A 67 2.54 22.30 3.30
N TRP A 68 1.42 21.66 2.91
CA TRP A 68 1.19 21.19 1.53
C TRP A 68 1.44 22.28 0.47
N THR A 69 1.41 23.56 0.86
CA THR A 69 1.55 24.72 -0.03
C THR A 69 2.97 25.23 -0.27
N VAL A 70 4.00 24.83 0.50
CA VAL A 70 5.34 25.42 0.28
C VAL A 70 6.09 24.75 -0.88
N PHE A 71 5.83 23.47 -1.18
CA PHE A 71 6.46 22.78 -2.31
C PHE A 71 5.75 22.96 -3.66
N THR A 72 4.53 23.50 -3.70
CA THR A 72 3.79 23.77 -4.94
C THR A 72 4.05 25.17 -5.53
N LEU A 73 4.77 26.05 -4.83
CA LEU A 73 5.07 27.42 -5.28
C LEU A 73 6.57 27.80 -5.30
N GLY A 74 7.48 26.88 -4.94
CA GLY A 74 8.90 27.19 -4.71
C GLY A 74 9.94 26.55 -5.64
N GLY A 75 9.55 25.84 -6.70
CA GLY A 75 10.47 25.12 -7.59
C GLY A 75 10.39 25.59 -9.04
N VAL A 76 11.13 26.64 -9.39
CA VAL A 76 11.39 27.00 -10.79
C VAL A 76 12.28 25.90 -11.38
N GLY A 77 11.71 25.01 -12.20
CA GLY A 77 12.48 24.15 -13.09
C GLY A 77 12.41 22.65 -12.84
N SER A 78 11.21 22.07 -12.79
CA SER A 78 10.98 20.72 -13.31
C SER A 78 9.50 20.57 -13.61
N LYS A 79 9.16 20.34 -14.89
CA LYS A 79 7.81 19.97 -15.30
C LYS A 79 7.53 18.56 -14.76
N ALA A 80 7.08 18.46 -13.52
CA ALA A 80 6.35 17.27 -13.08
C ALA A 80 5.04 17.25 -13.86
N ALA A 81 4.83 16.21 -14.65
CA ALA A 81 3.57 15.96 -15.33
C ALA A 81 2.46 15.98 -14.26
N ALA A 82 1.38 16.72 -14.54
CA ALA A 82 0.20 16.74 -13.69
C ALA A 82 -0.34 15.30 -13.57
N SER A 83 -0.10 14.64 -12.45
CA SER A 83 -0.91 13.48 -12.06
C SER A 83 -2.32 13.98 -11.77
N PRO A 84 -3.36 13.27 -12.21
CA PRO A 84 -4.73 13.69 -11.96
C PRO A 84 -4.97 13.74 -10.44
N GLU A 85 -5.60 14.83 -9.98
CA GLU A 85 -6.05 15.07 -8.60
C GLU A 85 -7.12 14.04 -8.16
N LEU A 86 -6.80 12.75 -8.13
CA LEU A 86 -7.78 11.67 -7.92
C LEU A 86 -7.88 11.18 -6.47
N SER A 87 -6.97 11.57 -5.58
CA SER A 87 -6.99 11.16 -4.17
C SER A 87 -7.25 12.33 -3.23
N SER A 88 -8.28 12.18 -2.39
CA SER A 88 -8.59 13.12 -1.32
C SER A 88 -7.35 13.32 -0.43
N PRO A 89 -6.90 14.56 -0.18
CA PRO A 89 -5.80 14.82 0.75
C PRO A 89 -6.03 14.21 2.13
N LEU A 90 -7.28 14.19 2.61
CA LEU A 90 -7.65 13.54 3.86
C LEU A 90 -7.41 12.02 3.80
N ALA A 91 -7.78 11.37 2.69
CA ALA A 91 -7.58 9.94 2.52
C ALA A 91 -6.10 9.56 2.54
N ASN A 92 -5.25 10.32 1.85
CA ASN A 92 -3.80 10.10 1.84
C ASN A 92 -3.17 10.26 3.22
N GLN A 93 -3.59 11.29 3.97
CA GLN A 93 -3.10 11.52 5.33
C GLN A 93 -3.60 10.45 6.31
N SER A 94 -4.86 10.03 6.18
CA SER A 94 -5.43 8.95 7.00
C SER A 94 -4.70 7.63 6.74
N LEU A 95 -4.36 7.35 5.48
CA LEU A 95 -3.58 6.17 5.10
C LEU A 95 -2.16 6.21 5.68
N LEU A 96 -1.47 7.34 5.56
CA LEU A 96 -0.13 7.49 6.15
C LEU A 96 -0.16 7.30 7.67
N LEU A 97 -1.12 7.92 8.35
CA LEU A 97 -1.29 7.75 9.80
C LEU A 97 -1.56 6.28 10.16
N LEU A 98 -2.43 5.61 9.42
CA LEU A 98 -2.69 4.18 9.62
C LEU A 98 -1.42 3.35 9.46
N LEU A 99 -0.62 3.62 8.42
CA LEU A 99 0.64 2.92 8.16
C LEU A 99 1.66 3.16 9.28
N VAL A 100 1.74 4.36 9.85
CA VAL A 100 2.56 4.63 11.05
C VAL A 100 2.08 3.76 12.19
N LEU A 101 0.81 3.92 12.59
CA LEU A 101 0.24 3.26 13.75
C LEU A 101 0.36 1.74 13.64
N ALA A 102 0.20 1.18 12.45
CA ALA A 102 0.37 -0.24 12.18
C ALA A 102 1.81 -0.74 12.29
N ASN A 103 2.79 0.12 12.01
CA ASN A 103 4.21 -0.25 11.97
C ASN A 103 5.00 0.20 13.20
N LEU A 104 4.38 0.90 14.15
CA LEU A 104 4.97 1.15 15.47
C LEU A 104 5.39 -0.17 16.13
N THR A 105 6.52 -0.12 16.83
CA THR A 105 7.05 -1.23 17.60
C THR A 105 6.10 -1.62 18.72
N ASP A 106 6.13 -2.89 19.10
CA ASP A 106 5.36 -3.37 20.24
C ASP A 106 5.92 -2.75 21.53
N ALA A 107 5.04 -2.48 22.50
CA ALA A 107 5.48 -2.13 23.84
C ALA A 107 6.02 -3.37 24.55
N SER A 108 6.88 -3.19 25.54
CA SER A 108 7.51 -4.29 26.32
C SER A 108 6.52 -5.32 26.84
N ASP A 109 5.29 -4.89 27.15
CA ASP A 109 4.26 -5.71 27.79
C ASP A 109 2.95 -5.79 26.98
N ALA A 110 2.88 -5.20 25.79
CA ALA A 110 1.67 -5.19 24.97
C ALA A 110 1.95 -5.14 23.46
N PRO A 111 1.38 -6.07 22.67
CA PRO A 111 1.46 -6.02 21.21
C PRO A 111 0.69 -4.81 20.66
N ASN A 112 1.16 -4.27 19.53
CA ASN A 112 0.56 -3.09 18.90
C ASN A 112 -0.92 -3.34 18.52
N PRO A 113 -1.88 -2.61 19.13
CA PRO A 113 -3.30 -2.86 18.93
C PRO A 113 -3.77 -2.54 17.50
N TYR A 114 -3.14 -1.59 16.81
CA TYR A 114 -3.45 -1.26 15.43
C TYR A 114 -3.00 -2.35 14.47
N ARG A 115 -1.80 -2.91 14.70
CA ARG A 115 -1.30 -4.07 13.95
C ARG A 115 -2.22 -5.28 14.13
N GLN A 116 -2.65 -5.56 15.36
CA GLN A 116 -3.62 -6.62 15.65
C GLN A 116 -4.96 -6.40 14.96
N ALA A 117 -5.46 -5.16 14.94
CA ALA A 117 -6.70 -4.81 14.25
C ALA A 117 -6.57 -5.06 12.74
N ILE A 118 -5.45 -4.67 12.11
CA ILE A 118 -5.16 -4.92 10.69
C ILE A 118 -5.08 -6.41 10.37
N MET A 119 -4.46 -7.21 11.24
CA MET A 119 -4.32 -8.66 11.05
C MET A 119 -5.65 -9.42 11.13
N SER A 120 -6.65 -8.89 11.83
CA SER A 120 -7.81 -9.67 12.29
C SER A 120 -9.17 -9.23 11.75
N PHE A 121 -9.27 -8.04 11.14
CA PHE A 121 -10.56 -7.57 10.65
C PHE A 121 -11.16 -8.49 9.57
N LYS A 122 -12.49 -8.53 9.50
CA LYS A 122 -13.27 -9.41 8.63
C LYS A 122 -14.15 -8.62 7.66
N ASN A 123 -14.70 -9.32 6.69
CA ASN A 123 -15.68 -8.73 5.78
C ASN A 123 -16.99 -8.44 6.54
N THR A 124 -17.70 -7.38 6.17
CA THR A 124 -19.05 -7.09 6.72
C THR A 124 -20.08 -8.19 6.41
N GLN A 125 -19.80 -9.05 5.44
CA GLN A 125 -20.64 -10.21 5.11
C GLN A 125 -20.31 -11.46 5.95
N ASP A 126 -19.20 -11.46 6.69
CA ASP A 126 -18.83 -12.58 7.55
C ASP A 126 -19.53 -12.45 8.91
N SER A 127 -20.45 -13.37 9.18
CA SER A 127 -21.22 -13.40 10.44
C SER A 127 -20.55 -14.22 11.55
N SER A 128 -19.37 -14.80 11.29
CA SER A 128 -18.66 -15.60 12.28
C SER A 128 -18.18 -14.72 13.45
N PRO A 129 -18.43 -15.14 14.70
CA PRO A 129 -18.07 -14.34 15.86
C PRO A 129 -16.55 -14.14 15.93
N PHE A 130 -16.12 -13.00 16.47
CA PHE A 130 -14.71 -12.79 16.77
C PHE A 130 -14.31 -13.63 17.98
N PRO A 131 -13.14 -14.30 17.94
CA PRO A 131 -12.59 -14.95 19.12
C PRO A 131 -12.42 -13.93 20.26
N SER A 132 -12.76 -14.31 21.49
CA SER A 132 -12.62 -13.45 22.67
C SER A 132 -11.18 -13.04 22.97
N SER A 133 -10.20 -13.70 22.33
CA SER A 133 -8.77 -13.42 22.43
C SER A 133 -8.31 -12.25 21.55
N ILE A 134 -9.18 -11.67 20.69
CA ILE A 134 -8.83 -10.59 19.78
C ILE A 134 -9.57 -9.30 20.19
N PRO A 135 -8.96 -8.45 21.04
CA PRO A 135 -9.65 -7.31 21.65
C PRO A 135 -9.99 -6.17 20.67
N HIS A 136 -9.39 -6.14 19.48
CA HIS A 136 -9.48 -5.01 18.54
C HIS A 136 -10.04 -5.39 17.16
N ALA A 137 -10.88 -6.42 17.08
CA ALA A 137 -11.42 -6.88 15.82
C ALA A 137 -12.63 -6.06 15.35
N PHE A 138 -12.69 -5.76 14.05
CA PHE A 138 -13.77 -5.02 13.42
C PHE A 138 -14.12 -5.59 12.04
N GLN A 139 -15.19 -5.08 11.44
CA GLN A 139 -15.61 -5.48 10.10
C GLN A 139 -15.52 -4.31 9.12
N ILE A 140 -15.13 -4.59 7.89
CA ILE A 140 -15.08 -3.63 6.79
C ILE A 140 -15.59 -4.26 5.49
N ASN A 141 -16.18 -3.45 4.62
CA ASN A 141 -16.62 -3.93 3.31
C ASN A 141 -15.39 -4.22 2.43
N PHE A 142 -15.12 -5.49 2.18
CA PHE A 142 -13.94 -5.90 1.41
C PHE A 142 -14.00 -5.45 -0.05
N ASN A 143 -15.19 -5.35 -0.65
CA ASN A 143 -15.33 -4.88 -2.03
C ASN A 143 -14.96 -3.40 -2.15
N SER A 144 -15.44 -2.56 -1.23
CA SER A 144 -15.08 -1.14 -1.20
C SER A 144 -13.58 -0.94 -0.99
N LEU A 145 -12.96 -1.69 -0.08
CA LEU A 145 -11.51 -1.65 0.14
C LEU A 145 -10.73 -2.11 -1.09
N TYR A 146 -11.15 -3.21 -1.72
CA TYR A 146 -10.52 -3.72 -2.96
C TYR A 146 -10.57 -2.70 -4.09
N THR A 147 -11.74 -2.10 -4.36
CA THR A 147 -11.89 -1.08 -5.39
C THR A 147 -10.97 0.12 -5.13
N ALA A 148 -10.91 0.60 -3.88
CA ALA A 148 -10.03 1.72 -3.52
C ALA A 148 -8.54 1.38 -3.70
N LEU A 149 -8.13 0.15 -3.36
CA LEU A 149 -6.74 -0.30 -3.57
C LEU A 149 -6.39 -0.38 -5.05
N CYS A 150 -7.27 -0.91 -5.90
CA CYS A 150 -7.06 -0.95 -7.35
C CYS A 150 -6.90 0.45 -7.94
N GLU A 151 -7.77 1.39 -7.56
CA GLU A 151 -7.75 2.76 -8.07
C GLU A 151 -6.49 3.54 -7.65
N GLN A 152 -5.96 3.25 -6.46
CA GLN A 152 -4.82 3.97 -5.89
C GLN A 152 -3.48 3.24 -6.06
N GLN A 153 -3.45 2.10 -6.75
CA GLN A 153 -2.28 1.21 -6.76
C GLN A 153 -1.00 1.82 -7.37
N THR A 154 -1.09 2.96 -8.04
CA THR A 154 0.08 3.72 -8.53
C THR A 154 0.81 4.53 -7.45
N SER A 155 0.23 4.64 -6.25
CA SER A 155 0.80 5.30 -5.07
C SER A 155 1.61 4.33 -4.21
N ASP A 156 2.76 4.79 -3.72
CA ASP A 156 3.64 4.08 -2.79
C ASP A 156 2.88 3.63 -1.53
N GLN A 157 2.09 4.54 -0.94
CA GLN A 157 1.33 4.29 0.29
C GLN A 157 0.26 3.22 0.10
N ALA A 158 -0.49 3.26 -1.00
CA ALA A 158 -1.51 2.26 -1.31
C ALA A 158 -0.87 0.89 -1.58
N THR A 159 0.27 0.87 -2.28
CA THR A 159 1.04 -0.35 -2.54
C THR A 159 1.53 -0.99 -1.23
N LEU A 160 2.04 -0.17 -0.30
CA LEU A 160 2.47 -0.63 1.01
C LEU A 160 1.33 -1.19 1.86
N LEU A 161 0.15 -0.54 1.83
CA LEU A 161 -1.04 -1.07 2.49
C LEU A 161 -1.46 -2.41 1.88
N LEU A 162 -1.48 -2.52 0.55
CA LEU A 162 -1.79 -3.78 -0.13
C LEU A 162 -0.84 -4.90 0.31
N TYR A 163 0.47 -4.63 0.33
CA TYR A 163 1.47 -5.56 0.85
C TYR A 163 1.15 -5.97 2.29
N THR A 164 0.91 -5.00 3.17
CA THR A 164 0.62 -5.25 4.59
C THR A 164 -0.61 -6.14 4.76
N LEU A 165 -1.68 -5.85 4.02
CA LEU A 165 -2.93 -6.61 4.07
C LEU A 165 -2.77 -8.03 3.52
N LEU A 166 -2.11 -8.19 2.38
CA LEU A 166 -1.84 -9.51 1.81
C LEU A 166 -0.95 -10.33 2.74
N HIS A 167 0.10 -9.74 3.30
CA HIS A 167 1.04 -10.44 4.17
C HIS A 167 0.42 -10.81 5.51
N GLN A 168 -0.30 -9.89 6.16
CA GLN A 168 -0.67 -10.02 7.57
C GLN A 168 -2.15 -10.39 7.82
N ASN A 169 -3.06 -10.16 6.88
CA ASN A 169 -4.48 -10.46 7.04
C ASN A 169 -4.93 -11.58 6.10
N SER A 170 -5.07 -12.79 6.65
CA SER A 170 -5.48 -13.98 5.88
C SER A 170 -6.88 -13.82 5.25
N ASN A 171 -7.80 -13.12 5.91
CA ASN A 171 -9.16 -12.91 5.38
C ASN A 171 -9.13 -12.09 4.09
N ILE A 172 -8.34 -11.01 4.07
CA ILE A 172 -8.15 -10.20 2.86
C ILE A 172 -7.40 -10.97 1.79
N ARG A 173 -6.33 -11.69 2.15
CA ARG A 173 -5.59 -12.52 1.18
C ARG A 173 -6.51 -13.51 0.48
N THR A 174 -7.30 -14.29 1.22
CA THR A 174 -8.26 -15.24 0.66
C THR A 174 -9.31 -14.54 -0.20
N TYR A 175 -9.84 -13.40 0.25
CA TYR A 175 -10.81 -12.63 -0.53
C TYR A 175 -10.24 -12.14 -1.86
N MET A 176 -9.01 -11.61 -1.86
CA MET A 176 -8.34 -11.09 -3.06
C MET A 176 -8.03 -12.19 -4.05
N LEU A 177 -7.51 -13.34 -3.60
CA LEU A 177 -7.22 -14.48 -4.46
C LEU A 177 -8.50 -15.10 -5.09
N ALA A 178 -9.66 -14.90 -4.46
CA ALA A 178 -10.94 -15.36 -4.99
C ALA A 178 -11.61 -14.40 -5.99
N ARG A 179 -11.02 -13.21 -6.24
CA ARG A 179 -11.58 -12.22 -7.18
C ARG A 179 -11.44 -12.69 -8.63
N THR A 180 -12.43 -12.34 -9.45
CA THR A 180 -12.43 -12.63 -10.89
C THR A 180 -11.91 -11.48 -11.75
N ASP A 181 -11.82 -10.28 -11.17
CA ASP A 181 -11.45 -9.02 -11.83
C ASP A 181 -10.07 -8.53 -11.35
N MET A 182 -9.14 -9.47 -11.16
CA MET A 182 -7.80 -9.18 -10.64
C MET A 182 -6.93 -8.37 -11.59
N GLU A 183 -7.27 -8.26 -12.86
CA GLU A 183 -6.60 -7.37 -13.80
C GLU A 183 -6.59 -5.92 -13.30
N ASN A 184 -7.63 -5.49 -12.58
CA ASN A 184 -7.71 -4.15 -12.01
C ASN A 184 -6.61 -3.89 -10.96
N LEU A 185 -6.12 -4.95 -10.31
CA LEU A 185 -5.05 -4.88 -9.32
C LEU A 185 -3.68 -5.16 -9.93
N VAL A 186 -3.59 -6.21 -10.76
CA VAL A 186 -2.31 -6.69 -11.30
C VAL A 186 -1.78 -5.75 -12.38
N LEU A 187 -2.63 -5.15 -13.23
CA LEU A 187 -2.16 -4.26 -14.30
C LEU A 187 -1.35 -3.06 -13.78
N PRO A 188 -1.84 -2.27 -12.80
CA PRO A 188 -1.03 -1.19 -12.21
C PRO A 188 0.30 -1.67 -11.62
N ILE A 189 0.33 -2.86 -11.02
CA ILE A 189 1.54 -3.47 -10.46
C ILE A 189 2.55 -3.81 -11.57
N LEU A 190 2.07 -4.35 -12.69
CA LEU A 190 2.91 -4.61 -13.86
C LEU A 190 3.45 -3.31 -14.46
N GLU A 191 2.67 -2.24 -14.49
CA GLU A 191 3.13 -0.93 -14.96
C GLU A 191 4.24 -0.33 -14.07
N ILE A 192 4.17 -0.54 -12.74
CA ILE A 192 5.25 -0.15 -11.81
C ILE A 192 6.55 -0.88 -12.16
N LEU A 193 6.50 -2.20 -12.37
CA LEU A 193 7.68 -3.00 -12.72
C LEU A 193 8.22 -2.71 -14.12
N TYR A 194 7.34 -2.36 -15.05
CA TYR A 194 7.70 -2.06 -16.42
C TYR A 194 8.49 -0.73 -16.53
N HIS A 195 8.14 0.27 -15.70
CA HIS A 195 8.79 1.58 -15.60
C HIS A 195 9.75 1.69 -14.40
N VAL A 196 10.50 0.61 -14.12
CA VAL A 196 11.45 0.54 -12.99
C VAL A 196 12.44 1.71 -12.96
N GLU A 197 12.83 2.25 -14.12
CA GLU A 197 13.72 3.42 -14.25
C GLU A 197 13.13 4.75 -13.74
N GLU A 198 11.81 4.87 -13.68
CA GLU A 198 11.10 6.09 -13.29
C GLU A 198 10.55 6.01 -11.86
N ARG A 199 10.70 4.85 -11.20
CA ARG A 199 10.13 4.55 -9.89
C ARG A 199 11.20 4.48 -8.81
N ASN A 200 10.82 4.77 -7.57
CA ASN A 200 11.67 4.50 -6.42
C ASN A 200 11.87 2.99 -6.27
N SER A 201 13.10 2.55 -6.01
CA SER A 201 13.47 1.16 -5.73
C SER A 201 12.53 0.48 -4.73
N HIS A 202 12.14 1.16 -3.64
CA HIS A 202 11.23 0.61 -2.65
C HIS A 202 9.83 0.32 -3.23
N HIS A 203 9.30 1.20 -4.08
CA HIS A 203 8.01 0.99 -4.74
C HIS A 203 8.05 -0.22 -5.68
N VAL A 204 9.15 -0.36 -6.41
CA VAL A 204 9.42 -1.52 -7.28
C VAL A 204 9.47 -2.82 -6.46
N TYR A 205 10.14 -2.81 -5.30
CA TYR A 205 10.20 -3.99 -4.44
C TYR A 205 8.86 -4.37 -3.83
N MET A 206 8.07 -3.40 -3.35
CA MET A 206 6.73 -3.69 -2.86
C MET A 206 5.85 -4.31 -3.95
N ALA A 207 5.87 -3.74 -5.16
CA ALA A 207 5.15 -4.29 -6.31
C ALA A 207 5.58 -5.74 -6.62
N LEU A 208 6.89 -6.00 -6.59
CA LEU A 208 7.43 -7.34 -6.86
C LEU A 208 7.07 -8.36 -5.78
N ILE A 209 7.10 -7.98 -4.49
CA ILE A 209 6.73 -8.86 -3.38
C ILE A 209 5.23 -9.16 -3.42
N ILE A 210 4.41 -8.18 -3.77
CA ILE A 210 2.98 -8.41 -3.98
C ILE A 210 2.77 -9.43 -5.10
N LEU A 211 3.49 -9.32 -6.23
CA LEU A 211 3.44 -10.35 -7.27
C LEU A 211 3.93 -11.71 -6.76
N LEU A 212 4.95 -11.77 -5.91
CA LEU A 212 5.41 -13.04 -5.33
C LEU A 212 4.33 -13.71 -4.49
N ILE A 213 3.70 -12.95 -3.58
CA ILE A 213 2.60 -13.46 -2.74
C ILE A 213 1.44 -13.96 -3.61
N LEU A 214 1.08 -13.21 -4.66
CA LEU A 214 -0.01 -13.60 -5.55
C LEU A 214 0.33 -14.83 -6.38
N THR A 215 1.55 -14.88 -6.94
CA THR A 215 1.99 -15.99 -7.79
C THR A 215 2.27 -17.28 -7.04
N GLU A 216 2.36 -17.26 -5.70
CA GLU A 216 2.43 -18.48 -4.89
C GLU A 216 1.12 -19.29 -4.97
N ASP A 217 -0.01 -18.65 -5.26
CA ASP A 217 -1.30 -19.33 -5.36
C ASP A 217 -1.56 -19.94 -6.75
N ASP A 218 -1.77 -21.25 -6.78
CA ASP A 218 -2.07 -22.01 -7.99
C ASP A 218 -3.38 -21.58 -8.67
N GLY A 219 -4.38 -21.14 -7.89
CA GLY A 219 -5.66 -20.66 -8.39
C GLY A 219 -5.51 -19.35 -9.15
N PHE A 220 -4.79 -18.39 -8.56
CA PHE A 220 -4.35 -17.14 -9.17
C PHE A 220 -3.62 -17.39 -10.48
N ASN A 221 -2.58 -18.24 -10.45
CA ASN A 221 -1.77 -18.53 -11.63
C ASN A 221 -2.60 -19.09 -12.79
N ARG A 222 -3.56 -19.96 -12.47
CA ARG A 222 -4.53 -20.42 -13.47
C ARG A 222 -5.37 -19.25 -13.96
N SER A 223 -6.06 -18.51 -13.10
CA SER A 223 -7.06 -17.52 -13.50
C SER A 223 -6.48 -16.42 -14.40
N ILE A 224 -5.28 -15.91 -14.10
CA ILE A 224 -4.67 -14.83 -14.91
C ILE A 224 -4.35 -15.23 -16.35
N HIS A 225 -4.19 -16.53 -16.64
CA HIS A 225 -4.00 -17.00 -18.02
C HIS A 225 -5.30 -17.03 -18.83
N GLU A 226 -6.46 -17.00 -18.17
CA GLU A 226 -7.79 -16.95 -18.80
C GLU A 226 -8.29 -15.50 -19.01
N VAL A 227 -7.76 -14.54 -18.23
CA VAL A 227 -8.13 -13.12 -18.36
C VAL A 227 -7.50 -12.52 -19.61
N ILE A 228 -8.30 -12.19 -20.61
CA ILE A 228 -7.85 -11.61 -21.88
C ILE A 228 -7.94 -10.08 -21.82
N LEU A 229 -6.78 -9.45 -22.03
CA LEU A 229 -6.62 -8.01 -22.09
C LEU A 229 -6.56 -7.54 -23.53
N LYS A 230 -7.09 -6.35 -23.78
CA LYS A 230 -7.14 -5.74 -25.12
C LYS A 230 -6.40 -4.42 -25.12
N ASN A 231 -5.65 -4.18 -26.19
CA ASN A 231 -4.98 -2.91 -26.49
C ASN A 231 -4.08 -2.40 -25.35
N ILE A 232 -3.02 -3.14 -25.02
CA ILE A 232 -2.01 -2.65 -24.06
C ILE A 232 -1.19 -1.54 -24.74
N THR A 233 -1.30 -0.32 -24.23
CA THR A 233 -0.72 0.88 -24.85
C THR A 233 0.65 1.26 -24.31
N TRP A 234 0.98 0.87 -23.07
CA TRP A 234 2.23 1.23 -22.40
C TRP A 234 3.39 0.28 -22.68
N TYR A 235 3.13 -0.93 -23.18
CA TYR A 235 4.17 -1.90 -23.55
C TYR A 235 4.77 -1.52 -24.91
N SER A 236 6.06 -1.19 -24.95
CA SER A 236 6.68 -0.50 -26.09
C SER A 236 7.48 -1.42 -27.01
N GLU A 237 7.94 -2.58 -26.55
CA GLU A 237 8.74 -3.48 -27.39
C GLU A 237 7.93 -4.15 -28.49
N ARG A 238 6.60 -4.21 -28.35
CA ARG A 238 5.69 -4.79 -29.34
C ARG A 238 4.27 -4.28 -29.12
N VAL A 239 3.54 -4.02 -30.21
CA VAL A 239 2.09 -3.77 -30.13
C VAL A 239 1.37 -5.05 -29.68
N LEU A 240 0.65 -4.97 -28.57
CA LEU A 240 -0.12 -6.08 -27.99
C LEU A 240 -1.62 -5.79 -28.08
N THR A 241 -2.26 -6.25 -29.16
CA THR A 241 -3.70 -6.04 -29.40
C THR A 241 -4.57 -6.91 -28.49
N GLU A 242 -4.17 -8.17 -28.26
CA GLU A 242 -4.87 -9.12 -27.41
C GLU A 242 -3.85 -10.04 -26.74
N ILE A 243 -3.88 -10.12 -25.41
CA ILE A 243 -2.92 -10.90 -24.62
C ILE A 243 -3.56 -11.32 -23.30
N SER A 244 -3.28 -12.53 -22.81
CA SER A 244 -3.70 -12.89 -21.45
C SER A 244 -2.88 -12.13 -20.40
N LEU A 245 -3.50 -11.80 -19.26
CA LEU A 245 -2.83 -11.14 -18.15
C LEU A 245 -1.58 -11.91 -17.70
N GLY A 246 -1.65 -13.24 -17.63
CA GLY A 246 -0.49 -14.09 -17.32
C GLY A 246 0.62 -14.01 -18.37
N SER A 247 0.30 -13.90 -19.66
CA SER A 247 1.33 -13.69 -20.70
C SER A 247 1.98 -12.31 -20.59
N LEU A 248 1.20 -11.29 -20.24
CA LEU A 248 1.70 -9.93 -20.03
C LEU A 248 2.62 -9.86 -18.80
N LEU A 249 2.22 -10.49 -17.69
CA LEU A 249 3.04 -10.62 -16.48
C LEU A 249 4.40 -11.22 -16.81
N ILE A 250 4.43 -12.35 -17.52
CA ILE A 250 5.68 -12.99 -17.96
C ILE A 250 6.55 -12.02 -18.77
N LEU A 251 5.96 -11.29 -19.73
CA LEU A 251 6.71 -10.35 -20.57
C LEU A 251 7.33 -9.21 -19.74
N VAL A 252 6.56 -8.66 -18.79
CA VAL A 252 7.04 -7.60 -17.90
C VAL A 252 8.16 -8.12 -17.01
N VAL A 253 7.98 -9.27 -16.35
CA VAL A 253 9.01 -9.83 -15.47
C VAL A 253 10.29 -10.17 -16.24
N ILE A 254 10.19 -10.76 -17.44
CA ILE A 254 11.36 -11.00 -18.29
C ILE A 254 12.06 -9.69 -18.67
N ARG A 255 11.30 -8.64 -19.03
CA ARG A 255 11.86 -7.30 -19.32
C ARG A 255 12.59 -6.74 -18.09
N THR A 256 11.96 -6.79 -16.91
CA THR A 256 12.55 -6.30 -15.65
C THR A 256 13.86 -7.02 -15.34
N ILE A 257 13.93 -8.34 -15.54
CA ILE A 257 15.19 -9.09 -15.44
C ILE A 257 16.21 -8.59 -16.47
N GLN A 258 15.87 -8.49 -17.75
CA GLN A 258 16.81 -8.03 -18.78
C GLN A 258 17.36 -6.62 -18.50
N TYR A 259 16.49 -5.71 -18.03
CA TYR A 259 16.88 -4.39 -17.59
C TYR A 259 17.87 -4.47 -16.43
N ASN A 260 17.54 -5.25 -15.39
CA ASN A 260 18.37 -5.39 -14.20
C ASN A 260 19.73 -6.04 -14.51
N MET A 261 19.83 -6.98 -15.46
CA MET A 261 21.11 -7.58 -15.88
C MET A 261 22.07 -6.54 -16.48
N THR A 262 21.52 -5.57 -17.21
CA THR A 262 22.31 -4.61 -18.00
C THR A 262 22.59 -3.31 -17.27
N ARG A 263 21.72 -2.90 -16.34
CA ARG A 263 21.78 -1.59 -15.68
C ARG A 263 22.21 -1.65 -14.22
N THR A 264 21.38 -2.27 -13.38
CA THR A 264 21.46 -2.16 -11.92
C THR A 264 22.21 -3.31 -11.26
N ARG A 265 22.14 -4.51 -11.83
CA ARG A 265 22.73 -5.75 -11.30
C ARG A 265 22.32 -6.05 -9.86
N ASP A 266 21.09 -5.71 -9.53
CA ASP A 266 20.51 -5.94 -8.22
C ASP A 266 20.15 -7.42 -8.05
N LYS A 267 20.79 -8.09 -7.08
CA LYS A 267 20.60 -9.52 -6.85
C LYS A 267 19.19 -9.84 -6.31
N TYR A 268 18.63 -8.97 -5.49
CA TYR A 268 17.32 -9.17 -4.86
C TYR A 268 16.20 -9.07 -5.90
N LEU A 269 16.21 -8.01 -6.72
CA LEU A 269 15.27 -7.83 -7.84
C LEU A 269 15.29 -9.04 -8.79
N HIS A 270 16.48 -9.50 -9.18
CA HIS A 270 16.63 -10.68 -10.04
C HIS A 270 16.04 -11.94 -9.44
N THR A 271 16.41 -12.24 -8.19
CA THR A 271 16.00 -13.48 -7.50
C THR A 271 14.49 -13.53 -7.37
N ASN A 272 13.86 -12.41 -6.99
CA ASN A 272 12.42 -12.31 -6.82
C ASN A 272 11.65 -12.35 -8.14
N CYS A 273 12.15 -11.73 -9.21
CA CYS A 273 11.56 -11.89 -10.54
C CYS A 273 11.59 -13.35 -11.02
N LEU A 274 12.70 -14.06 -10.77
CA LEU A 274 12.81 -15.47 -11.13
C LEU A 274 11.89 -16.36 -10.27
N ALA A 275 11.78 -16.08 -8.97
CA ALA A 275 10.85 -16.78 -8.09
C ALA A 275 9.40 -16.62 -8.55
N ALA A 276 8.98 -15.41 -8.96
CA ALA A 276 7.64 -15.20 -9.52
C ALA A 276 7.40 -16.03 -10.80
N LEU A 277 8.37 -16.09 -11.72
CA LEU A 277 8.27 -16.94 -12.91
C LEU A 277 8.24 -18.43 -12.56
N ALA A 278 9.03 -18.84 -11.57
CA ALA A 278 9.09 -20.23 -11.11
C ALA A 278 7.76 -20.67 -10.49
N ASN A 279 7.16 -19.84 -9.63
CA ASN A 279 5.87 -20.11 -9.00
C ASN A 279 4.77 -20.34 -10.06
N MET A 280 4.75 -19.49 -11.10
CA MET A 280 3.76 -19.60 -12.18
C MET A 280 4.01 -20.75 -13.16
N SER A 281 5.25 -21.23 -13.26
CA SER A 281 5.71 -22.07 -14.38
C SER A 281 4.88 -23.34 -14.58
N ALA A 282 4.37 -23.94 -13.48
CA ALA A 282 3.53 -25.13 -13.51
C ALA A 282 2.16 -24.90 -14.17
N GLN A 283 1.70 -23.64 -14.24
CA GLN A 283 0.38 -23.27 -14.74
C GLN A 283 0.42 -22.54 -16.10
N PHE A 284 1.59 -22.45 -16.73
CA PHE A 284 1.72 -21.83 -18.05
C PHE A 284 0.84 -22.55 -19.08
N ARG A 285 -0.16 -21.82 -19.58
CA ARG A 285 -1.12 -22.31 -20.57
C ARG A 285 -1.49 -21.22 -21.55
N SER A 286 -1.74 -21.62 -22.81
CA SER A 286 -2.21 -20.72 -23.88
C SER A 286 -1.40 -19.41 -23.96
N LEU A 287 -0.08 -19.50 -23.82
CA LEU A 287 0.78 -18.33 -23.80
C LEU A 287 0.71 -17.60 -25.15
N HIS A 288 0.68 -16.28 -25.09
CA HIS A 288 0.81 -15.45 -26.27
C HIS A 288 2.15 -15.77 -26.97
N GLN A 289 2.14 -15.91 -28.30
CA GLN A 289 3.29 -16.37 -29.08
C GLN A 289 4.57 -15.59 -28.77
N TYR A 290 4.45 -14.28 -28.57
CA TYR A 290 5.57 -13.43 -28.19
C TYR A 290 6.14 -13.74 -26.80
N ALA A 291 5.28 -14.01 -25.81
CA ALA A 291 5.71 -14.39 -24.46
C ALA A 291 6.45 -15.72 -24.48
N ALA A 292 5.91 -16.72 -25.20
CA ALA A 292 6.57 -18.01 -25.38
C ALA A 292 7.96 -17.86 -26.05
N GLN A 293 8.07 -17.02 -27.08
CA GLN A 293 9.36 -16.73 -27.71
C GLN A 293 10.36 -16.07 -26.74
N ARG A 294 9.90 -15.17 -25.87
CA ARG A 294 10.75 -14.50 -24.87
C ARG A 294 11.24 -15.47 -23.79
N ILE A 295 10.41 -16.42 -23.37
CA ILE A 295 10.82 -17.51 -22.46
C ILE A 295 11.90 -18.37 -23.13
N ILE A 296 11.71 -18.81 -24.37
CA ILE A 296 12.68 -19.69 -25.06
C ILE A 296 14.04 -19.01 -25.24
N LYS A 297 14.05 -17.70 -25.50
CA LYS A 297 15.28 -16.91 -25.66
C LYS A 297 15.86 -16.42 -24.33
N PHE A 298 15.22 -16.76 -23.22
CA PHE A 298 15.67 -16.33 -21.91
C PHE A 298 16.99 -17.04 -21.57
N PRO A 299 18.06 -16.30 -21.21
CA PRO A 299 19.37 -16.89 -20.97
C PRO A 299 19.33 -17.87 -19.80
N GLU A 300 20.17 -18.91 -19.85
CA GLU A 300 20.36 -19.79 -18.70
C GLU A 300 21.03 -19.01 -17.57
N LEU A 301 20.33 -18.89 -16.45
CA LEU A 301 20.75 -18.14 -15.28
C LEU A 301 21.05 -19.11 -14.15
N LYS A 302 22.26 -19.03 -13.57
CA LYS A 302 22.69 -19.89 -12.45
C LYS A 302 22.72 -19.09 -11.17
N PHE A 303 21.82 -19.40 -10.24
CA PHE A 303 21.72 -18.69 -8.95
C PHE A 303 21.41 -19.63 -7.78
N LYS A 304 21.70 -19.13 -6.58
CA LYS A 304 21.35 -19.74 -5.30
C LYS A 304 20.32 -18.83 -4.62
N TYR A 305 19.11 -19.35 -4.39
CA TYR A 305 18.11 -18.67 -3.58
C TYR A 305 18.64 -18.49 -2.15
N VAL A 306 18.41 -17.31 -1.58
CA VAL A 306 18.66 -16.99 -0.18
C VAL A 306 17.41 -16.29 0.29
N GLU A 307 16.75 -16.88 1.28
CA GLU A 307 15.62 -16.27 1.98
C GLU A 307 16.15 -15.13 2.85
N GLU A 308 15.48 -13.98 2.85
CA GLU A 308 15.85 -12.85 3.69
C GLU A 308 15.16 -13.01 5.04
N GLU A 309 15.92 -13.22 6.12
CA GLU A 309 15.38 -13.56 7.44
C GLU A 309 14.69 -12.38 8.14
N GLN A 310 15.03 -11.12 7.77
CA GLN A 310 14.54 -9.90 8.42
C GLN A 310 14.07 -8.84 7.39
N PRO A 311 13.01 -9.10 6.62
CA PRO A 311 12.50 -8.14 5.62
C PRO A 311 12.07 -6.80 6.22
N GLU A 312 11.68 -6.77 7.49
CA GLU A 312 11.33 -5.56 8.24
C GLU A 312 12.45 -4.52 8.29
N GLU A 313 13.73 -4.95 8.25
CA GLU A 313 14.86 -4.02 8.19
C GLU A 313 14.86 -3.16 6.93
N PHE A 314 14.26 -3.68 5.86
CA PHE A 314 14.11 -2.95 4.60
C PHE A 314 12.86 -2.07 4.59
N PHE A 315 11.73 -2.59 5.07
CA PHE A 315 10.43 -1.90 4.96
C PHE A 315 10.23 -0.82 6.01
N ILE A 316 10.59 -1.06 7.28
CA ILE A 316 10.33 -0.13 8.39
C ILE A 316 10.99 1.25 8.14
N PRO A 317 12.28 1.36 7.77
CA PRO A 317 12.90 2.64 7.48
C PRO A 317 12.24 3.34 6.30
N TYR A 318 11.79 2.59 5.30
CA TYR A 318 11.10 3.16 4.15
C TYR A 318 9.69 3.66 4.50
N VAL A 319 8.91 2.92 5.30
CA VAL A 319 7.61 3.38 5.83
C VAL A 319 7.81 4.70 6.56
N TRP A 320 8.80 4.76 7.45
CA TRP A 320 9.15 5.98 8.16
C TRP A 320 9.64 7.09 7.24
N SER A 321 10.38 6.78 6.17
CA SER A 321 10.78 7.78 5.17
C SER A 321 9.58 8.35 4.40
N LEU A 322 8.60 7.50 4.05
CA LEU A 322 7.37 7.94 3.40
C LEU A 322 6.60 8.87 4.35
N VAL A 323 6.46 8.48 5.61
CA VAL A 323 5.77 9.26 6.64
C VAL A 323 6.48 10.58 6.88
N TYR A 324 7.78 10.54 7.16
CA TYR A 324 8.58 11.74 7.48
C TYR A 324 8.59 12.74 6.31
N ASN A 325 8.73 12.26 5.07
CA ASN A 325 8.75 13.13 3.89
C ASN A 325 7.35 13.59 3.45
N SER A 326 6.29 12.84 3.75
CA SER A 326 4.92 13.17 3.33
C SER A 326 4.10 13.88 4.41
N ALA A 327 4.48 13.77 5.68
CA ALA A 327 3.83 14.40 6.83
C ALA A 327 4.62 15.63 7.29
N VAL A 328 4.78 16.61 6.39
CA VAL A 328 5.58 17.84 6.51
C VAL A 328 5.20 18.75 7.71
N GLY A 329 4.27 18.35 8.59
CA GLY A 329 3.94 19.07 9.83
C GLY A 329 3.49 18.24 11.00
N LEU A 330 3.57 16.91 10.93
CA LEU A 330 3.64 16.13 12.16
C LEU A 330 5.10 16.25 12.60
N TYR A 331 5.35 16.98 13.69
CA TYR A 331 6.70 17.08 14.25
C TYR A 331 7.07 15.72 14.83
N TRP A 332 7.93 14.99 14.09
CA TRP A 332 8.60 13.80 14.58
C TRP A 332 10.01 14.21 15.01
N ASN A 333 10.39 13.93 16.26
CA ASN A 333 11.77 14.08 16.67
C ASN A 333 12.59 12.92 16.07
N PRO A 334 13.51 13.16 15.11
CA PRO A 334 14.26 12.08 14.48
C PRO A 334 15.13 11.29 15.47
N GLN A 335 15.48 11.89 16.62
CA GLN A 335 16.26 11.24 17.67
C GLN A 335 15.45 10.19 18.45
N ASP A 336 14.12 10.31 18.45
CA ASP A 336 13.21 9.42 19.16
C ASP A 336 12.60 8.34 18.24
N ILE A 337 12.87 8.40 16.93
CA ILE A 337 12.49 7.36 15.97
C ILE A 337 13.49 6.20 16.08
N GLN A 338 13.25 5.29 17.01
CA GLN A 338 14.01 4.05 17.13
C GLN A 338 13.45 3.02 16.15
N LEU A 339 14.09 2.89 14.98
CA LEU A 339 13.66 1.97 13.92
C LEU A 339 13.98 0.51 14.27
N PHE A 340 15.06 0.28 15.02
CA PHE A 340 15.53 -1.02 15.46
C PHE A 340 16.02 -0.91 16.90
N THR A 341 15.72 -1.90 17.73
CA THR A 341 16.44 -2.08 18.98
C THR A 341 17.90 -2.36 18.63
N MET A 342 18.83 -1.59 19.19
CA MET A 342 20.21 -2.07 19.23
C MET A 342 20.18 -3.33 20.08
N ASP A 343 20.37 -4.49 19.46
CA ASP A 343 20.75 -5.68 20.18
C ASP A 343 21.95 -5.29 21.05
N SER A 344 21.70 -5.27 22.34
CA SER A 344 22.73 -5.02 23.33
C SER A 344 23.50 -6.32 23.43
N ASP A 345 24.61 -6.43 22.68
CA ASP A 345 25.60 -7.48 22.91
C ASP A 345 26.05 -7.51 24.38
#